data_AF-A0A1V6IE94-F1
#
_entry.id   AF-A0A1V6IE94-F1
#
_cell.length_a   1.000
_cell.length_b   1.000
_cell.length_c   1.000
_cell.angle_alpha   90.00
_cell.angle_beta   90.00
_cell.angle_gamma   90.00
#
_symmetry.space_group_name_H-M   'P 1'
#
loop_
_entity.id
_entity.type
_entity.pdbx_description
1 polymer ?
#
loop_
_entity_poly.entity_id
_entity_poly.type
_entity_poly.pdbx_seq_one_letter_code
_entity_poly.pdbx_strand_id
1 'polypeptide(L)'
;MGIKIILADDHKIIREGLRALLEKEPDMEVVGEANDGIATVRLTKNLNPDIVIMDIGMPDMNGIEATRQIISETKGVKVIALSMHSDRRFVLQMLKAGASGYLLKDSAFEELALAIKTVMLGQPYLSPKITDVVIKEYIISMPKNEETVFTKITAREREVLQLIAEGKSTKQIASFLNVSVKTIETHRQQIMEKLNIHSIAELTKYAIREGIASL
;
A
#
# COMPACT_ATOMS: atom_id res chain seq x y z
N MET A 1 3.08 4.23 30.26
CA MET A 1 3.32 2.81 29.96
C MET A 1 4.12 2.77 28.69
N GLY A 2 5.24 2.06 28.67
CA GLY A 2 6.07 1.92 27.47
C GLY A 2 5.47 0.93 26.48
N ILE A 3 5.87 1.05 25.22
CA ILE A 3 5.56 0.14 24.12
C ILE A 3 6.36 -1.15 24.37
N LYS A 4 5.66 -2.26 24.59
CA LYS A 4 6.27 -3.57 24.85
C LYS A 4 6.63 -4.26 23.54
N ILE A 5 7.89 -4.61 23.39
CA ILE A 5 8.48 -5.09 22.14
C ILE A 5 9.09 -6.48 22.33
N ILE A 6 8.84 -7.39 21.38
CA ILE A 6 9.62 -8.61 21.22
C ILE A 6 10.57 -8.47 20.03
N LEU A 7 11.82 -8.89 20.19
CA LEU A 7 12.80 -9.01 19.10
C LEU A 7 12.95 -10.47 18.68
N ALA A 8 12.64 -10.79 17.42
CA ALA A 8 12.78 -12.11 16.85
C ALA A 8 13.76 -12.07 15.67
N ASP A 9 14.93 -12.65 15.87
CA ASP A 9 15.99 -12.75 14.85
C ASP A 9 16.92 -13.90 15.23
N ASP A 10 17.35 -14.73 14.30
CA ASP A 10 18.29 -15.82 14.58
C ASP A 10 19.72 -15.30 14.87
N HIS A 11 20.03 -14.08 14.44
CA HIS A 11 21.33 -13.44 14.66
C HIS A 11 21.37 -12.70 16.01
N LYS A 12 22.08 -13.28 16.99
CA LYS A 12 22.23 -12.70 18.33
C LYS A 12 22.77 -11.26 18.33
N ILE A 13 23.78 -10.97 17.51
CA ILE A 13 24.39 -9.63 17.40
C ILE A 13 23.35 -8.58 16.97
N ILE A 14 22.44 -8.95 16.06
CA ILE A 14 21.37 -8.05 15.61
C ILE A 14 20.42 -7.76 16.78
N ARG A 15 19.96 -8.77 17.50
CA ARG A 15 19.06 -8.56 18.66
C ARG A 15 19.70 -7.68 19.74
N GLU A 16 20.96 -7.89 20.07
CA GLU A 16 21.69 -7.06 21.05
C GLU A 16 21.80 -5.60 20.57
N GLY A 17 22.11 -5.38 19.28
CA GLY A 17 22.18 -4.04 18.69
C GLY A 17 20.83 -3.32 18.70
N LEU A 18 19.75 -4.02 18.30
CA LEU A 18 18.40 -3.46 18.30
C LEU A 18 17.89 -3.19 19.71
N ARG A 19 18.16 -4.08 20.67
CA ARG A 19 17.85 -3.84 22.09
C ARG A 19 18.53 -2.56 22.58
N ALA A 20 19.83 -2.43 22.36
CA ALA A 20 20.59 -1.25 22.78
C ALA A 20 20.12 0.05 22.09
N LEU A 21 19.55 -0.05 20.89
CA LEU A 21 18.88 1.07 20.22
C LEU A 21 17.57 1.43 20.92
N LEU A 22 16.68 0.45 21.12
CA LEU A 22 15.35 0.65 21.66
C LEU A 22 15.36 1.08 23.13
N GLU A 23 16.29 0.59 23.93
CA GLU A 23 16.44 0.97 25.35
C GLU A 23 16.90 2.42 25.54
N LYS A 24 17.31 3.12 24.48
CA LYS A 24 17.54 4.58 24.52
C LYS A 24 16.24 5.38 24.43
N GLU A 25 15.17 4.78 23.93
CA GLU A 25 13.86 5.42 23.83
C GLU A 25 13.11 5.23 25.16
N PRO A 26 12.74 6.32 25.87
CA PRO A 26 12.17 6.22 27.22
C PRO A 26 10.76 5.60 27.24
N ASP A 27 10.10 5.50 26.08
CA ASP A 27 8.77 4.95 25.89
C ASP A 27 8.78 3.55 25.26
N MET A 28 9.92 2.88 25.16
CA MET A 28 10.04 1.54 24.57
C MET A 28 10.71 0.55 25.52
N GLU A 29 10.20 -0.68 25.56
CA GLU A 29 10.71 -1.73 26.43
C GLU A 29 10.77 -3.06 25.68
N VAL A 30 11.96 -3.68 25.63
CA VAL A 30 12.11 -5.03 25.05
C VAL A 30 11.81 -6.07 26.11
N VAL A 31 10.60 -6.64 26.05
CA VAL A 31 10.07 -7.60 27.03
C VAL A 31 10.43 -9.06 26.72
N GLY A 32 10.95 -9.35 25.53
CA GLY A 32 11.32 -10.71 25.14
C GLY A 32 12.18 -10.77 23.89
N GLU A 33 12.91 -11.87 23.76
CA GLU A 33 13.72 -12.19 22.59
C GLU A 33 13.50 -13.63 22.15
N ALA A 34 13.52 -13.86 20.85
CA ALA A 34 13.44 -15.18 20.23
C ALA A 34 14.45 -15.30 19.09
N ASN A 35 14.89 -16.52 18.82
CA ASN A 35 15.78 -16.86 17.71
C ASN A 35 15.11 -17.76 16.65
N ASP A 36 13.83 -18.08 16.81
CA ASP A 36 13.03 -18.88 15.88
C ASP A 36 11.55 -18.47 15.94
N GLY A 37 10.79 -18.74 14.89
CA GLY A 37 9.38 -18.33 14.81
C GLY A 37 8.46 -19.01 15.81
N ILE A 38 8.74 -20.26 16.20
CA ILE A 38 7.91 -21.01 17.16
C ILE A 38 8.01 -20.37 18.55
N ALA A 39 9.24 -20.06 18.98
CA ALA A 39 9.52 -19.34 20.21
C ALA A 39 8.88 -17.94 20.18
N THR A 40 8.94 -17.23 19.05
CA THR A 40 8.29 -15.92 18.91
C THR A 40 6.79 -16.00 19.13
N VAL A 41 6.08 -16.91 18.44
CA VAL A 41 4.63 -17.10 18.62
C VAL A 41 4.28 -17.38 20.08
N ARG A 42 5.04 -18.27 20.74
CA ARG A 42 4.85 -18.61 22.15
C ARG A 42 5.05 -17.41 23.07
N LEU A 43 6.13 -16.63 22.87
CA LEU A 43 6.41 -15.46 23.67
C LEU A 43 5.36 -14.36 23.47
N THR A 44 4.89 -14.16 22.23
CA THR A 44 3.82 -13.19 21.94
C THR A 44 2.55 -13.50 22.74
N LYS A 45 2.15 -14.78 22.84
CA LYS A 45 0.99 -15.20 23.66
C LYS A 45 1.20 -14.94 25.15
N ASN A 46 2.41 -15.21 25.65
CA ASN A 46 2.70 -15.13 27.08
C ASN A 46 2.88 -13.70 27.56
N LEU A 47 3.52 -12.85 26.75
CA LEU A 47 3.95 -11.51 27.14
C LEU A 47 2.99 -10.41 26.69
N ASN A 48 2.06 -10.70 25.76
CA ASN A 48 1.14 -9.74 25.17
C ASN A 48 1.84 -8.41 24.81
N PRO A 49 2.84 -8.44 23.91
CA PRO A 49 3.54 -7.26 23.47
C PRO A 49 2.64 -6.39 22.59
N ASP A 50 3.01 -5.12 22.43
CA ASP A 50 2.37 -4.22 21.47
C ASP A 50 2.96 -4.45 20.07
N ILE A 51 4.27 -4.71 20.00
CA ILE A 51 5.01 -4.91 18.74
C ILE A 51 5.89 -6.16 18.79
N VAL A 52 5.96 -6.86 17.65
CA VAL A 52 7.00 -7.84 17.37
C VAL A 52 7.85 -7.35 16.20
N ILE A 53 9.15 -7.22 16.42
CA ILE A 53 10.14 -7.03 15.36
C ILE A 53 10.56 -8.41 14.88
N MET A 54 10.27 -8.72 13.63
CA MET A 54 10.31 -10.08 13.09
C MET A 54 11.28 -10.20 11.92
N ASP A 55 12.36 -10.95 12.11
CA ASP A 55 13.18 -11.42 11.00
C ASP A 55 12.44 -12.46 10.16
N ILE A 56 12.71 -12.45 8.86
CA ILE A 56 12.10 -13.39 7.91
C ILE A 56 12.88 -14.72 7.90
N GLY A 57 14.21 -14.65 7.96
CA GLY A 57 15.13 -15.76 7.71
C GLY A 57 15.40 -16.67 8.90
N MET A 58 14.40 -16.93 9.74
CA MET A 58 14.58 -17.72 10.96
C MET A 58 14.44 -19.25 10.74
N PRO A 59 15.16 -20.09 11.53
CA PRO A 59 15.04 -21.54 11.49
C PRO A 59 13.68 -22.04 12.01
N ASP A 60 13.38 -23.32 11.73
CA ASP A 60 12.17 -24.07 12.10
C ASP A 60 10.87 -23.49 11.53
N MET A 61 10.48 -22.31 12.00
CA MET A 61 9.37 -21.52 11.48
C MET A 61 9.90 -20.15 11.07
N ASN A 62 9.78 -19.84 9.78
CA ASN A 62 10.18 -18.54 9.24
C ASN A 62 9.27 -17.41 9.76
N GLY A 63 9.75 -16.17 9.66
CA GLY A 63 9.04 -15.01 10.17
C GLY A 63 7.69 -14.73 9.50
N ILE A 64 7.51 -15.12 8.24
CA ILE A 64 6.24 -14.92 7.52
C ILE A 64 5.15 -15.82 8.10
N GLU A 65 5.47 -17.08 8.38
CA GLU A 65 4.54 -18.02 9.01
C GLU A 65 4.24 -17.61 10.45
N ALA A 66 5.28 -17.27 11.22
CA ALA A 66 5.12 -16.79 12.60
C ALA A 66 4.24 -15.54 12.67
N THR A 67 4.42 -14.60 11.73
CA THR A 67 3.57 -13.40 11.60
C THR A 67 2.12 -13.77 11.37
N ARG A 68 1.85 -14.66 10.39
CA ARG A 68 0.48 -15.09 10.08
C ARG A 68 -0.20 -15.69 11.31
N GLN A 69 0.52 -16.53 12.03
CA GLN A 69 0.01 -17.16 13.24
C GLN A 69 -0.27 -16.14 14.35
N ILE A 70 0.69 -15.25 14.65
CA ILE A 70 0.55 -14.17 15.64
C ILE A 70 -0.68 -13.30 15.35
N ILE A 71 -0.83 -12.84 14.10
CA ILE A 71 -1.95 -11.97 13.72
C ILE A 71 -3.29 -12.70 13.84
N SER A 72 -3.34 -14.00 13.54
CA SER A 72 -4.57 -14.80 13.64
C SER A 72 -4.97 -15.14 15.08
N GLU A 73 -4.01 -15.29 15.99
CA GLU A 73 -4.23 -15.82 17.33
C GLU A 73 -4.19 -14.74 18.43
N THR A 74 -3.48 -13.63 18.22
CA THR A 74 -3.27 -12.58 19.23
C THR A 74 -3.71 -11.22 18.70
N LYS A 75 -4.91 -10.78 19.10
CA LYS A 75 -5.48 -9.51 18.65
C LYS A 75 -4.69 -8.31 19.18
N GLY A 76 -4.51 -7.31 18.32
CA GLY A 76 -3.92 -6.02 18.69
C GLY A 76 -2.40 -5.93 18.51
N VAL A 77 -1.70 -7.07 18.44
CA VAL A 77 -0.25 -7.11 18.20
C VAL A 77 0.05 -6.60 16.79
N LYS A 78 1.05 -5.73 16.69
CA LYS A 78 1.58 -5.26 15.41
C LYS A 78 2.90 -5.97 15.12
N VAL A 79 3.11 -6.32 13.85
CA VAL A 79 4.38 -6.93 13.42
C VAL A 79 5.09 -6.00 12.45
N ILE A 80 6.36 -5.72 12.73
CA ILE A 80 7.26 -5.01 11.82
C ILE A 80 8.30 -6.01 11.34
N ALA A 81 8.30 -6.27 10.04
CA ALA A 81 9.30 -7.12 9.42
C ALA A 81 10.66 -6.43 9.40
N LEU A 82 11.72 -7.19 9.68
CA LEU A 82 13.09 -6.71 9.58
C LEU A 82 13.91 -7.70 8.76
N SER A 83 14.24 -7.37 7.51
CA SER A 83 14.87 -8.35 6.62
C SER A 83 16.11 -7.80 5.92
N MET A 84 17.05 -8.69 5.60
CA MET A 84 18.11 -8.39 4.63
C MET A 84 17.60 -8.39 3.18
N HIS A 85 16.41 -8.94 2.92
CA HIS A 85 15.84 -9.07 1.59
C HIS A 85 14.93 -7.91 1.25
N SER A 86 15.18 -7.27 0.11
CA SER A 86 14.24 -6.38 -0.58
C SER A 86 13.49 -7.10 -1.72
N ASP A 87 13.71 -8.40 -1.88
CA ASP A 87 13.07 -9.20 -2.91
C ASP A 87 11.55 -9.14 -2.80
N ARG A 88 10.92 -8.74 -3.90
CA ARG A 88 9.47 -8.54 -4.03
C ARG A 88 8.64 -9.70 -3.45
N ARG A 89 9.07 -10.95 -3.64
CA ARG A 89 8.33 -12.12 -3.15
C ARG A 89 8.19 -12.13 -1.63
N PHE A 90 9.27 -11.87 -0.89
CA PHE A 90 9.26 -11.85 0.57
C PHE A 90 8.47 -10.66 1.11
N VAL A 91 8.66 -9.47 0.53
CA VAL A 91 7.92 -8.26 0.89
C VAL A 91 6.41 -8.51 0.81
N LEU A 92 5.92 -8.99 -0.34
CA LEU A 92 4.50 -9.19 -0.55
C LEU A 92 3.92 -10.31 0.32
N GLN A 93 4.66 -11.40 0.53
CA GLN A 93 4.20 -12.48 1.41
C GLN A 93 4.10 -12.02 2.87
N MET A 94 5.06 -11.22 3.34
CA MET A 94 5.07 -10.68 4.69
C MET A 94 3.93 -9.68 4.93
N LEU A 95 3.67 -8.78 3.96
CA LEU A 95 2.54 -7.86 4.02
C LEU A 95 1.20 -8.60 3.97
N LYS A 96 1.07 -9.62 3.11
CA LYS A 96 -0.13 -10.49 3.06
C LYS A 96 -0.33 -11.29 4.35
N ALA A 97 0.74 -11.60 5.08
CA ALA A 97 0.64 -12.25 6.40
C ALA A 97 0.12 -11.31 7.50
N GLY A 98 0.00 -10.00 7.22
CA GLY A 98 -0.55 -9.02 8.14
C GLY A 98 0.50 -8.14 8.84
N ALA A 99 1.74 -8.13 8.36
CA ALA A 99 2.75 -7.21 8.86
C ALA A 99 2.30 -5.75 8.68
N SER A 100 2.43 -4.96 9.74
CA SER A 100 2.10 -3.53 9.77
C SER A 100 3.26 -2.65 9.32
N GLY A 101 4.46 -3.19 9.21
CA GLY A 101 5.58 -2.50 8.60
C GLY A 101 6.65 -3.45 8.06
N TYR A 102 7.54 -2.90 7.24
CA TYR A 102 8.67 -3.61 6.69
C TYR A 102 9.89 -2.69 6.59
N LEU A 103 10.95 -3.06 7.28
CA LEU A 103 12.24 -2.41 7.27
C LEU A 103 13.30 -3.36 6.72
N LEU A 104 14.33 -2.77 6.14
CA LEU A 104 15.54 -3.50 5.83
C LEU A 104 16.49 -3.46 7.04
N LYS A 105 17.23 -4.55 7.26
CA LYS A 105 18.22 -4.65 8.36
C LYS A 105 19.29 -3.56 8.28
N ASP A 106 19.62 -3.09 7.08
CA ASP A 106 20.62 -2.03 6.84
C ASP A 106 20.18 -0.65 7.36
N SER A 107 18.88 -0.33 7.31
CA SER A 107 18.33 0.96 7.78
C SER A 107 17.67 0.89 9.17
N ALA A 108 17.68 -0.29 9.79
CA ALA A 108 17.04 -0.56 11.07
C ALA A 108 17.44 0.42 12.18
N PHE A 109 18.74 0.70 12.31
CA PHE A 109 19.26 1.53 13.40
C PHE A 109 18.82 3.00 13.30
N GLU A 110 18.43 3.46 12.13
CA GLU A 110 18.02 4.85 11.91
C GLU A 110 16.49 4.99 11.91
N GLU A 111 15.79 3.97 11.39
CA GLU A 111 14.35 4.05 11.13
C GLU A 111 13.48 3.31 12.14
N LEU A 112 14.01 2.36 12.92
CA LEU A 112 13.18 1.44 13.71
C LEU A 112 12.31 2.16 14.75
N ALA A 113 12.85 3.14 15.47
CA ALA A 113 12.09 3.90 16.47
C ALA A 113 10.94 4.69 15.82
N LEU A 114 11.19 5.28 14.65
CA LEU A 114 10.15 5.97 13.87
C LEU A 114 9.09 4.98 13.40
N ALA A 115 9.50 3.86 12.82
CA ALA A 115 8.58 2.83 12.33
C ALA A 115 7.67 2.29 13.44
N ILE A 116 8.22 2.04 14.63
CA ILE A 116 7.46 1.65 15.81
C ILE A 116 6.39 2.70 16.15
N LYS A 117 6.78 3.97 16.27
CA LYS A 117 5.86 5.06 16.61
C LYS A 117 4.75 5.19 15.54
N THR A 118 5.10 5.14 14.26
CA THR A 118 4.13 5.20 13.14
C THR A 118 3.14 4.03 13.19
N VAL A 119 3.62 2.81 13.41
CA VAL A 119 2.77 1.61 13.48
C VAL A 119 1.85 1.62 14.70
N MET A 120 2.31 2.16 15.84
CA MET A 120 1.46 2.38 17.01
C MET A 120 0.34 3.38 16.77
N LEU A 121 0.52 4.34 15.86
CA LEU A 121 -0.54 5.26 15.40
C LEU A 121 -1.52 4.60 14.40
N GLY A 122 -1.36 3.32 14.10
CA GLY A 122 -2.18 2.58 13.15
C GLY A 122 -1.83 2.84 11.69
N GLN A 123 -0.69 3.49 11.42
CA GLN A 123 -0.22 3.77 10.07
C GLN A 123 0.83 2.73 9.65
N PRO A 124 0.80 2.23 8.40
CA PRO A 124 1.84 1.33 7.93
C PRO A 124 3.18 2.07 7.78
N TYR A 125 4.29 1.38 8.01
CA TYR A 125 5.63 1.91 7.75
C TYR A 125 6.41 0.99 6.81
N LEU A 126 6.86 1.52 5.68
CA LEU A 126 7.75 0.83 4.75
C LEU A 126 8.99 1.67 4.55
N SER A 127 10.19 1.09 4.68
CA SER A 127 11.41 1.83 4.36
C SER A 127 11.38 2.27 2.89
N PRO A 128 12.10 3.35 2.50
CA PRO A 128 12.02 3.92 1.15
C PRO A 128 12.24 2.88 0.03
N LYS A 129 13.25 2.01 0.18
CA LYS A 129 13.55 0.94 -0.79
C LYS A 129 12.38 -0.06 -0.94
N ILE A 130 11.65 -0.33 0.14
CA ILE A 130 10.54 -1.28 0.13
C ILE A 130 9.27 -0.66 -0.43
N THR A 131 9.06 0.63 -0.15
CA THR A 131 7.98 1.42 -0.74
C THR A 131 8.02 1.34 -2.27
N ASP A 132 9.19 1.51 -2.89
CA ASP A 132 9.37 1.37 -4.34
C ASP A 132 8.97 -0.02 -4.87
N VAL A 133 9.31 -1.08 -4.13
CA VAL A 133 8.96 -2.47 -4.50
C VAL A 133 7.45 -2.68 -4.49
N VAL A 134 6.77 -2.18 -3.46
CA VAL A 134 5.31 -2.29 -3.32
C VAL A 134 4.58 -1.47 -4.38
N ILE A 135 5.03 -0.24 -4.64
CA ILE A 135 4.42 0.63 -5.67
C ILE A 135 4.57 0.01 -7.06
N LYS A 136 5.78 -0.45 -7.42
CA LYS A 136 6.02 -1.14 -8.70
C LYS A 136 5.14 -2.37 -8.84
N GLU A 137 4.95 -3.14 -7.76
CA GLU A 137 4.06 -4.28 -7.81
C GLU A 137 2.61 -3.89 -8.01
N TYR A 138 2.14 -2.89 -7.27
CA TYR A 138 0.78 -2.39 -7.42
C TYR A 138 0.49 -2.00 -8.87
N ILE A 139 1.38 -1.22 -9.49
CA ILE A 139 1.26 -0.79 -10.89
C ILE A 139 1.24 -1.98 -11.87
N ILE A 140 2.06 -3.02 -11.65
CA ILE A 140 2.12 -4.20 -12.53
C ILE A 140 0.89 -5.10 -12.37
N SER A 141 0.40 -5.22 -11.14
CA SER A 141 -0.73 -6.10 -10.78
C SER A 141 -2.09 -5.44 -11.00
N MET A 142 -2.14 -4.13 -11.26
CA MET A 142 -3.35 -3.47 -11.75
C MET A 142 -3.86 -4.23 -12.97
N PRO A 143 -5.14 -4.65 -12.97
CA PRO A 143 -5.72 -5.28 -14.14
C PRO A 143 -5.52 -4.35 -15.33
N LYS A 144 -4.79 -4.79 -16.36
CA LYS A 144 -4.76 -4.09 -17.67
C LYS A 144 -6.16 -3.92 -18.28
N ASN A 145 -7.15 -4.61 -17.70
CA ASN A 145 -8.53 -4.77 -18.15
C ASN A 145 -9.58 -4.21 -17.18
N GLU A 146 -9.23 -3.38 -16.20
CA GLU A 146 -10.23 -2.41 -15.78
C GLU A 146 -10.39 -1.47 -16.96
N GLU A 147 -11.50 -1.61 -17.69
CA GLU A 147 -11.85 -0.72 -18.78
C GLU A 147 -12.07 0.70 -18.21
N THR A 148 -10.99 1.38 -17.86
CA THR A 148 -11.02 2.79 -17.47
C THR A 148 -11.58 3.58 -18.66
N VAL A 149 -12.16 4.76 -18.43
CA VAL A 149 -12.61 5.63 -19.53
C VAL A 149 -11.50 5.87 -20.55
N PHE A 150 -10.25 5.87 -20.08
CA PHE A 150 -9.05 6.00 -20.91
C PHE A 150 -8.83 4.87 -21.92
N THR A 151 -9.47 3.72 -21.70
CA THR A 151 -9.51 2.56 -22.62
C THR A 151 -10.82 2.44 -23.40
N LYS A 152 -11.96 2.90 -22.85
CA LYS A 152 -13.28 2.83 -23.52
C LYS A 152 -13.46 3.83 -24.66
N ILE A 153 -12.90 5.03 -24.51
CA ILE A 153 -13.02 6.10 -25.49
C ILE A 153 -11.64 6.65 -25.88
N THR A 154 -11.51 7.02 -27.16
CA THR A 154 -10.28 7.55 -27.75
C THR A 154 -9.87 8.88 -27.12
N ALA A 155 -8.61 9.28 -27.30
CA ALA A 155 -8.12 10.57 -26.81
C ALA A 155 -8.98 11.75 -27.29
N ARG A 156 -9.43 11.71 -28.55
CA ARG A 156 -10.30 12.75 -29.13
C ARG A 156 -11.69 12.75 -28.52
N GLU A 157 -12.26 11.59 -28.28
CA GLU A 157 -13.54 11.45 -27.61
C GLU A 157 -13.49 11.93 -26.14
N ARG A 158 -12.37 11.73 -25.44
CA ARG A 158 -12.16 12.29 -24.09
C ARG A 158 -12.14 13.81 -24.09
N GLU A 159 -11.44 14.42 -25.04
CA GLU A 159 -11.39 15.88 -25.19
C GLU A 159 -12.79 16.46 -25.46
N VAL A 160 -13.59 15.80 -26.32
CA VAL A 160 -14.98 16.18 -26.55
C VAL A 160 -15.83 16.01 -25.28
N LEU A 161 -15.68 14.89 -24.56
CA LEU A 161 -16.39 14.63 -23.31
C LEU A 161 -16.08 15.68 -22.23
N GLN A 162 -14.81 16.06 -22.08
CA GLN A 162 -14.38 17.11 -21.16
C GLN A 162 -15.08 18.43 -21.47
N LEU A 163 -15.06 18.88 -22.73
CA LEU A 163 -15.68 20.14 -23.12
C LEU A 163 -17.21 20.13 -22.95
N ILE A 164 -17.86 18.97 -23.15
CA ILE A 164 -19.29 18.80 -22.83
C ILE A 164 -19.52 18.96 -21.32
N ALA A 165 -18.68 18.35 -20.49
CA ALA A 165 -18.79 18.43 -19.04
C ALA A 165 -18.55 19.86 -18.51
N GLU A 166 -17.68 20.63 -19.16
CA GLU A 166 -17.44 22.06 -18.92
C GLU A 166 -18.58 22.97 -19.44
N GLY A 167 -19.66 22.39 -19.98
CA GLY A 167 -20.86 23.13 -20.42
C GLY A 167 -20.73 23.78 -21.80
N LYS A 168 -19.73 23.41 -22.61
CA LYS A 168 -19.61 23.92 -23.99
C LYS A 168 -20.68 23.29 -24.88
N SER A 169 -21.34 24.13 -25.67
CA SER A 169 -22.25 23.66 -26.73
C SER A 169 -21.49 23.00 -27.89
N THR A 170 -22.14 22.12 -28.64
CA THR A 170 -21.55 21.45 -29.82
C THR A 170 -20.88 22.43 -30.80
N LYS A 171 -21.45 23.63 -30.99
CA LYS A 171 -20.87 24.67 -31.84
C LYS A 171 -19.58 25.26 -31.27
N GLN A 172 -19.54 25.49 -29.95
CA GLN A 172 -18.34 25.98 -29.27
C GLN A 172 -17.23 24.93 -29.30
N ILE A 173 -17.55 23.66 -29.09
CA ILE A 173 -16.60 22.54 -29.18
C ILE A 173 -16.04 22.43 -30.59
N ALA A 174 -16.90 22.48 -31.61
CA ALA A 174 -16.48 22.41 -33.02
C ALA A 174 -15.51 23.54 -33.39
N SER A 175 -15.80 24.77 -32.94
CA SER A 175 -14.91 25.92 -33.09
C SER A 175 -13.58 25.73 -32.35
N PHE A 176 -13.63 25.31 -31.08
CA PHE A 176 -12.45 25.09 -30.24
C PHE A 176 -11.52 24.02 -30.80
N LEU A 177 -12.09 22.97 -31.38
CA LEU A 177 -11.38 21.81 -31.90
C LEU A 177 -11.08 21.90 -33.42
N ASN A 178 -11.44 23.01 -34.06
CA ASN A 178 -11.32 23.29 -35.49
C ASN A 178 -11.86 22.17 -36.39
N VAL A 179 -13.07 21.70 -36.10
CA VAL A 179 -13.78 20.65 -36.87
C VAL A 179 -15.23 21.06 -37.13
N SER A 180 -15.93 20.30 -37.97
CA SER A 180 -17.34 20.57 -38.25
C SER A 180 -18.24 20.23 -37.05
N VAL A 181 -19.38 20.92 -36.92
CA VAL A 181 -20.41 20.59 -35.91
C VAL A 181 -20.84 19.12 -36.02
N LYS A 182 -20.99 18.61 -37.25
CA LYS A 182 -21.34 17.22 -37.54
C LYS A 182 -20.30 16.23 -37.00
N THR A 183 -19.02 16.60 -37.02
CA THR A 183 -17.94 15.78 -36.44
C THR A 183 -18.09 15.65 -34.92
N ILE A 184 -18.43 16.74 -34.23
CA ILE A 184 -18.66 16.70 -32.78
C ILE A 184 -19.93 15.92 -32.42
N GLU A 185 -20.99 16.05 -33.20
CA GLU A 185 -22.21 15.23 -33.03
C GLU A 185 -21.91 13.73 -33.16
N THR A 186 -21.07 13.37 -34.14
CA THR A 186 -20.63 11.98 -34.35
C THR A 186 -19.84 11.48 -33.15
N HIS A 187 -18.85 12.24 -32.66
CA HIS A 187 -18.10 11.85 -31.46
C HIS A 187 -19.00 11.75 -30.23
N ARG A 188 -19.94 12.67 -30.04
CA ARG A 188 -20.89 12.62 -28.92
C ARG A 188 -21.72 11.33 -28.95
N GLN A 189 -22.22 10.95 -30.12
CA GLN A 189 -22.96 9.70 -30.28
C GLN A 189 -22.09 8.48 -29.96
N GLN A 190 -20.87 8.43 -30.51
CA GLN A 190 -19.93 7.32 -30.25
C GLN A 190 -19.56 7.20 -28.77
N ILE A 191 -19.37 8.32 -28.06
CA ILE A 191 -19.13 8.33 -26.62
C ILE A 191 -20.34 7.76 -25.88
N MET A 192 -21.55 8.24 -26.19
CA MET A 192 -22.79 7.77 -25.56
C MET A 192 -23.01 6.27 -25.77
N GLU A 193 -22.76 5.76 -26.97
CA GLU A 193 -22.85 4.33 -27.29
C GLU A 193 -21.79 3.51 -26.54
N LYS A 194 -20.50 3.91 -26.60
CA LYS A 194 -19.39 3.20 -25.93
C LYS A 194 -19.53 3.17 -24.41
N LEU A 195 -20.11 4.21 -23.83
CA LEU A 195 -20.31 4.33 -22.38
C LEU A 195 -21.69 3.84 -21.92
N ASN A 196 -22.58 3.48 -22.85
CA ASN A 196 -23.98 3.14 -22.59
C ASN A 196 -24.70 4.20 -21.73
N ILE A 197 -24.55 5.46 -22.13
CA ILE A 197 -25.12 6.64 -21.47
C ILE A 197 -26.11 7.31 -22.42
N HIS A 198 -27.28 7.71 -21.90
CA HIS A 198 -28.38 8.18 -22.75
C HIS A 198 -28.73 9.65 -22.55
N SER A 199 -28.05 10.37 -21.66
CA SER A 199 -28.25 11.80 -21.48
C SER A 199 -26.95 12.58 -21.27
N ILE A 200 -26.96 13.87 -21.63
CA ILE A 200 -25.83 14.78 -21.39
C ILE A 200 -25.58 14.94 -19.89
N ALA A 201 -26.64 14.97 -19.07
CA ALA A 201 -26.51 15.08 -17.63
C ALA A 201 -25.77 13.87 -17.02
N GLU A 202 -26.08 12.65 -17.48
CA GLU A 202 -25.32 11.45 -17.11
C GLU A 202 -23.89 11.49 -17.64
N LEU A 203 -23.68 12.02 -18.85
CA LEU A 203 -22.36 12.18 -19.46
C LEU A 203 -21.46 13.11 -18.63
N THR A 204 -22.01 14.24 -18.16
CA THR A 204 -21.31 15.19 -17.29
C THR A 204 -21.02 14.56 -15.93
N LYS A 205 -21.99 13.88 -15.31
CA LYS A 205 -21.77 13.15 -14.04
C LYS A 205 -20.68 12.10 -14.18
N TYR A 206 -20.68 11.39 -15.31
CA TYR A 206 -19.66 10.40 -15.64
C TYR A 206 -18.28 11.04 -15.79
N ALA A 207 -18.15 12.12 -16.56
CA ALA A 207 -16.88 12.83 -16.73
C ALA A 207 -16.29 13.31 -15.40
N ILE A 208 -17.13 13.79 -14.48
CA ILE A 208 -16.70 14.21 -13.14
C ILE A 208 -16.26 13.01 -12.29
N ARG A 209 -17.07 11.94 -12.26
CA ARG A 209 -16.75 10.73 -11.48
C ARG A 209 -15.41 10.12 -11.87
N GLU A 210 -15.08 10.19 -13.16
CA GLU A 210 -13.89 9.56 -13.75
C GLU A 210 -12.70 10.51 -13.85
N GLY A 211 -12.80 11.72 -13.29
CA GLY A 211 -11.71 12.70 -13.25
C GLY A 211 -11.35 13.35 -14.59
N ILE A 212 -12.25 13.31 -15.58
CA ILE A 212 -12.07 13.95 -16.89
C ILE A 212 -12.39 15.45 -16.83
N ALA A 213 -13.31 15.84 -15.96
CA ALA A 213 -13.65 17.23 -15.69
C ALA A 213 -13.82 17.44 -14.17
N SER A 214 -13.59 18.66 -13.70
CA SER A 214 -13.86 19.07 -12.32
C SER A 214 -15.20 19.80 -12.20
N LEU A 215 -15.77 19.81 -10.98
CA LEU A 215 -16.89 20.69 -10.61
C LEU A 215 -16.50 22.17 -10.67
#